data_AF-A0A7S0TMR6-F1
#
_entry.id   AF-A0A7S0TMR6-F1
#
_cell.length_a   1.000
_cell.length_b   1.000
_cell.length_c   1.000
_cell.angle_alpha   90.00
_cell.angle_beta   90.00
_cell.angle_gamma   90.00
#
_symmetry.space_group_name_H-M   'P 1'
#
loop_
_entity.id
_entity.type
_entity.pdbx_description
1 polymer ?
#
loop_
_entity_poly.entity_id
_entity_poly.type
_entity_poly.pdbx_seq_one_letter_code
_entity_poly.pdbx_strand_id
1 'polypeptide(L)'
;RLQNRPLPPEARHCSYDGCDKPDKSSKFYMIEAGKTAGGQDWSELSGRVLCQACYKRFKLGGSLERSRTKPLAAAARRCTYSGCLRPDHGTKFYRIDKDKKAGGQDWSHIAGNVLCRACYCQYNRGGTLERVLERQPPSMSTS
;
A
#
# COMPACT_ATOMS: atom_id res chain seq x y z
N ARG A 1 24.50 1.70 6.90
CA ARG A 1 23.46 2.18 5.95
C ARG A 1 24.01 2.00 4.54
N LEU A 2 23.50 1.05 3.76
CA LEU A 2 23.85 0.89 2.34
C LEU A 2 23.31 2.11 1.58
N GLN A 3 24.18 3.09 1.32
CA GLN A 3 23.87 4.25 0.49
C GLN A 3 23.68 3.75 -0.95
N ASN A 4 22.55 4.10 -1.58
CA ASN A 4 22.30 3.77 -2.98
C ASN A 4 23.35 4.49 -3.84
N ARG A 5 24.41 3.77 -4.22
CA ARG A 5 25.42 4.26 -5.15
C ARG A 5 24.71 4.62 -6.47
N PRO A 6 24.97 5.79 -7.07
CA PRO A 6 24.38 6.14 -8.35
C PRO A 6 24.71 5.07 -9.39
N LEU A 7 23.69 4.51 -10.05
CA LEU A 7 23.91 3.56 -11.13
C LEU A 7 24.53 4.28 -12.35
N PRO A 8 25.50 3.63 -13.02
CA PRO A 8 26.09 4.19 -14.22
C PRO A 8 25.02 4.28 -15.34
N PRO A 9 25.16 5.21 -16.30
CA PRO A 9 24.13 5.48 -17.31
C PRO A 9 23.63 4.24 -18.06
N GLU A 10 24.53 3.32 -18.39
CA GLU A 10 24.24 2.06 -19.07
C GLU A 10 23.36 1.10 -18.25
N ALA A 11 23.33 1.25 -16.92
CA ALA A 11 22.50 0.46 -16.01
C ALA A 11 21.19 1.20 -15.62
N ARG A 12 20.92 2.38 -16.18
CA ARG A 12 19.71 3.19 -15.88
C ARG A 12 18.50 2.76 -16.68
N HIS A 13 18.11 1.50 -16.50
CA HIS A 13 16.93 0.91 -17.11
C HIS A 13 16.12 0.15 -16.05
N CYS A 14 14.81 0.32 -16.04
CA CYS A 14 13.95 -0.45 -15.13
C CYS A 14 13.75 -1.87 -15.67
N SER A 15 14.31 -2.88 -15.00
CA SER A 15 14.21 -4.31 -15.36
C SER A 15 12.85 -4.95 -15.03
N TYR A 16 11.79 -4.15 -14.89
CA TYR A 16 10.44 -4.66 -14.64
C TYR A 16 9.63 -4.54 -15.92
N ASP A 17 9.22 -5.69 -16.47
CA ASP A 17 8.56 -5.78 -17.77
C ASP A 17 7.25 -4.97 -17.83
N GLY A 18 6.55 -4.84 -16.70
CA GLY A 18 5.32 -4.02 -16.60
C GLY A 18 5.56 -2.52 -16.37
N CYS A 19 6.77 -2.00 -16.62
CA CYS A 19 7.10 -0.59 -16.44
C CYS A 19 6.80 0.22 -17.72
N ASP A 20 5.82 1.13 -17.69
CA ASP A 20 5.49 1.96 -18.86
C ASP A 20 6.62 2.84 -19.40
N LYS A 21 7.59 3.19 -18.54
CA LYS A 21 8.63 4.17 -18.85
C LYS A 21 9.96 3.73 -18.20
N PRO A 22 10.59 2.67 -18.71
CA PRO A 22 11.73 2.07 -18.03
C PRO A 22 12.95 2.99 -17.98
N ASP A 23 13.13 3.90 -18.95
CA ASP A 23 14.32 4.78 -19.03
C ASP A 23 14.09 6.22 -18.53
N LYS A 24 12.83 6.62 -18.26
CA LYS A 24 12.49 8.04 -18.01
C LYS A 24 12.59 8.46 -16.55
N SER A 25 13.29 7.70 -15.71
CA SER A 25 13.41 8.03 -14.28
C SER A 25 14.64 8.87 -13.99
N SER A 26 14.52 9.80 -13.05
CA SER A 26 15.68 10.52 -12.52
C SER A 26 16.49 9.68 -11.54
N LYS A 27 15.93 8.57 -11.03
CA LYS A 27 16.58 7.69 -10.04
C LYS A 27 16.28 6.23 -10.33
N PHE A 28 17.32 5.42 -10.23
CA PHE A 28 17.28 3.97 -10.37
C PHE A 28 17.89 3.32 -9.13
N TYR A 29 17.36 2.16 -8.76
CA TYR A 29 17.69 1.45 -7.54
C TYR A 29 18.01 -0.01 -7.90
N MET A 30 19.24 -0.43 -7.66
CA MET A 30 19.58 -1.85 -7.68
C MET A 30 19.05 -2.50 -6.41
N ILE A 31 18.35 -3.62 -6.56
CA ILE A 31 17.85 -4.40 -5.45
C ILE A 31 18.92 -5.44 -5.09
N GLU A 32 19.61 -5.22 -3.99
CA GLU A 32 20.61 -6.15 -3.48
C GLU A 32 19.95 -7.33 -2.77
N ALA A 33 20.64 -8.47 -2.69
CA ALA A 33 20.20 -9.60 -1.87
C ALA A 33 20.07 -9.16 -0.40
N GLY A 34 19.04 -9.62 0.29
CA GLY A 34 18.77 -9.25 1.69
C GLY A 34 18.24 -7.82 1.89
N LYS A 35 17.78 -7.13 0.84
CA LYS A 35 17.11 -5.83 0.97
C LYS A 35 15.81 -5.99 1.79
N THR A 36 15.64 -5.19 2.86
CA THR A 36 14.46 -5.23 3.74
C THR A 36 13.70 -3.90 3.80
N ALA A 37 13.71 -3.13 2.70
CA ALA A 37 13.15 -1.79 2.70
C ALA A 37 11.60 -1.80 2.77
N GLY A 38 11.02 -1.05 3.71
CA GLY A 38 9.56 -0.89 3.80
C GLY A 38 8.80 -2.13 4.30
N GLY A 39 9.48 -3.04 5.00
CA GLY A 39 8.86 -4.25 5.56
C GLY A 39 8.38 -5.25 4.50
N GLN A 40 8.88 -5.14 3.27
CA GLN A 40 8.58 -6.06 2.18
C GLN A 40 9.70 -7.06 2.00
N ASP A 41 9.37 -8.26 1.50
CA ASP A 41 10.34 -9.21 0.99
C ASP A 41 10.74 -8.83 -0.44
N TRP A 42 12.03 -8.55 -0.66
CA TRP A 42 12.57 -8.17 -1.97
C TRP A 42 13.30 -9.31 -2.68
N SER A 43 13.28 -10.52 -2.12
CA SER A 43 14.13 -11.64 -2.57
C SER A 43 13.94 -11.96 -4.06
N GLU A 44 12.69 -11.98 -4.54
CA GLU A 44 12.36 -12.21 -5.97
C GLU A 44 12.84 -11.10 -6.93
N LEU A 45 13.13 -9.92 -6.38
CA LEU A 45 13.59 -8.77 -7.13
C LEU A 45 15.10 -8.57 -7.01
N SER A 46 15.81 -9.41 -6.25
CA SER A 46 17.26 -9.32 -6.09
C SER A 46 17.98 -9.37 -7.45
N GLY A 47 18.97 -8.50 -7.64
CA GLY A 47 19.69 -8.32 -8.91
C GLY A 47 18.98 -7.45 -9.94
N ARG A 48 17.71 -7.07 -9.72
CA ARG A 48 16.97 -6.20 -10.65
C ARG A 48 17.23 -4.73 -10.37
N VAL A 49 17.11 -3.91 -11.42
CA VAL A 49 17.12 -2.44 -11.31
C VAL A 49 15.69 -1.92 -11.43
N LEU A 50 15.24 -1.12 -10.47
CA LEU A 50 13.94 -0.47 -10.51
C LEU A 50 14.07 1.04 -10.66
N CYS A 51 13.24 1.62 -11.53
CA CYS A 51 13.03 3.06 -11.52
C CYS A 51 12.40 3.52 -10.20
N GLN A 52 12.47 4.82 -9.89
CA GLN A 52 11.92 5.37 -8.66
C GLN A 52 10.44 5.04 -8.44
N ALA A 53 9.64 5.02 -9.51
CA ALA A 53 8.22 4.73 -9.42
C ALA A 53 7.95 3.27 -9.03
N CYS A 54 8.61 2.31 -9.69
CA CYS A 54 8.51 0.89 -9.39
C CYS A 54 9.07 0.58 -8.00
N TYR A 55 10.24 1.13 -7.65
CA TYR A 55 10.83 0.97 -6.32
C TYR A 55 9.88 1.43 -5.21
N LYS A 56 9.32 2.65 -5.33
CA LYS A 56 8.35 3.15 -4.34
C LYS A 56 7.09 2.31 -4.28
N ARG A 57 6.59 1.83 -5.41
CA ARG A 57 5.40 0.98 -5.44
C ARG A 57 5.63 -0.31 -4.66
N PHE A 58 6.69 -1.04 -4.98
CA PHE A 58 7.00 -2.27 -4.27
C PHE A 58 7.24 -1.99 -2.78
N LYS A 59 8.10 -1.01 -2.45
CA LYS A 59 8.38 -0.62 -1.06
C LYS A 59 7.13 -0.32 -0.23
N LEU A 60 6.12 0.30 -0.85
CA LEU A 60 4.87 0.68 -0.17
C LEU A 60 3.78 -0.37 -0.29
N GLY A 61 3.91 -1.36 -1.18
CA GLY A 61 2.77 -2.12 -1.67
C GLY A 61 3.01 -3.60 -1.90
N GLY A 62 4.22 -4.10 -1.67
CA GLY A 62 4.60 -5.52 -1.81
C GLY A 62 4.45 -6.10 -3.22
N SER A 63 4.10 -5.29 -4.22
CA SER A 63 3.90 -5.74 -5.60
C SER A 63 4.23 -4.61 -6.59
N LEU A 64 4.80 -4.99 -7.74
CA LEU A 64 5.05 -4.09 -8.87
C LEU A 64 3.84 -3.96 -9.80
N GLU A 65 2.92 -4.91 -9.72
CA GLU A 65 1.71 -4.93 -10.53
C GLU A 65 0.87 -3.68 -10.29
N ARG A 66 0.35 -3.14 -11.39
CA ARG A 66 -0.57 -2.01 -11.33
C ARG A 66 -1.96 -2.55 -11.11
N SER A 67 -2.44 -2.52 -9.88
CA SER A 67 -3.87 -2.58 -9.63
C SER A 67 -4.49 -1.30 -10.18
N ARG A 68 -4.92 -1.31 -11.46
CA ARG A 68 -5.84 -0.30 -11.99
C ARG A 68 -7.18 -0.53 -11.31
N THR A 69 -7.33 -0.05 -10.08
CA THR A 69 -8.64 -0.04 -9.42
C THR A 69 -9.56 0.80 -10.28
N LYS A 70 -10.45 0.14 -11.02
CA LYS A 70 -11.54 0.81 -11.73
C LYS A 70 -12.27 1.68 -10.70
N PRO A 71 -12.61 2.95 -11.02
CA PRO A 71 -13.39 3.77 -10.11
C PRO A 71 -14.66 3.02 -9.71
N LEU A 72 -14.92 2.91 -8.41
CA LEU A 72 -16.18 2.36 -7.93
C LEU A 72 -17.32 3.25 -8.44
N ALA A 73 -18.38 2.61 -8.96
CA ALA A 73 -19.63 3.27 -9.30
C ALA A 73 -20.13 4.06 -8.08
N ALA A 74 -20.80 5.20 -8.31
CA ALA A 74 -21.23 6.08 -7.21
C ALA A 74 -22.06 5.34 -6.15
N ALA A 75 -22.92 4.40 -6.57
CA ALA A 75 -23.73 3.56 -5.68
C ALA A 75 -22.91 2.61 -4.77
N ALA A 76 -21.64 2.32 -5.13
CA ALA A 76 -20.75 1.45 -4.37
C ALA A 76 -19.72 2.22 -3.52
N ARG A 77 -19.83 3.55 -3.42
CA ARG A 77 -18.90 4.42 -2.67
C ARG A 77 -19.30 4.57 -1.21
N ARG A 78 -19.34 3.45 -0.49
CA ARG A 78 -19.57 3.42 0.95
C ARG A 78 -18.55 2.51 1.63
N CYS A 79 -17.97 2.98 2.73
CA CYS A 79 -17.12 2.14 3.56
C CYS A 79 -17.96 1.02 4.18
N THR A 80 -17.59 -0.24 3.97
CA THR A 80 -18.30 -1.41 4.50
C THR A 80 -17.70 -1.88 5.83
N TYR A 81 -16.60 -1.28 6.28
CA TYR A 81 -16.06 -1.58 7.60
C TYR A 81 -17.00 -1.05 8.69
N SER A 82 -17.49 -1.95 9.55
CA SER A 82 -18.48 -1.66 10.59
C SER A 82 -18.02 -0.59 11.59
N GLY A 83 -16.73 -0.54 11.91
CA GLY A 83 -16.14 0.48 12.80
C GLY A 83 -15.90 1.85 12.15
N CYS A 84 -16.33 2.07 10.91
CA CYS A 84 -16.14 3.34 10.23
C CYS A 84 -17.16 4.40 10.71
N LEU A 85 -16.68 5.44 11.38
CA LEU A 85 -17.54 6.53 11.89
C LEU A 85 -18.20 7.38 10.78
N ARG A 86 -17.63 7.38 9.56
CA ARG A 86 -18.10 8.21 8.44
C ARG A 86 -18.05 7.40 7.14
N PRO A 87 -18.93 6.39 6.98
CA PRO A 87 -18.81 5.43 5.90
C PRO A 87 -19.06 6.03 4.52
N ASP A 88 -19.91 7.05 4.41
CA ASP A 88 -20.22 7.72 3.14
C ASP A 88 -19.31 8.93 2.86
N HIS A 89 -18.38 9.26 3.77
CA HIS A 89 -17.58 10.47 3.68
C HIS A 89 -16.24 10.24 2.99
N GLY A 90 -16.02 10.91 1.86
CA GLY A 90 -14.74 10.99 1.18
C GLY A 90 -14.86 10.95 -0.33
N THR A 91 -13.79 11.35 -1.02
CA THR A 91 -13.73 11.35 -2.49
C THR A 91 -13.15 10.06 -3.07
N LYS A 92 -12.58 9.20 -2.21
CA LYS A 92 -11.87 7.98 -2.63
C LYS A 92 -12.27 6.79 -1.77
N PHE A 93 -12.64 5.72 -2.46
CA PHE A 93 -13.02 4.42 -1.89
C PHE A 93 -12.20 3.34 -2.58
N TYR A 94 -11.80 2.34 -1.81
CA TYR A 94 -10.89 1.29 -2.21
C TYR A 94 -11.55 -0.05 -1.96
N ARG A 95 -11.85 -0.79 -3.03
CA ARG A 95 -12.20 -2.20 -2.89
C ARG A 95 -10.94 -2.98 -2.52
N ILE A 96 -11.08 -3.84 -1.52
CA ILE A 96 -10.02 -4.74 -1.08
C ILE A 96 -10.23 -6.06 -1.78
N ASP A 97 -9.34 -6.37 -2.71
CA ASP A 97 -9.33 -7.67 -3.39
C ASP A 97 -8.61 -8.72 -2.53
N LYS A 98 -8.92 -10.00 -2.73
CA LYS A 98 -8.32 -11.11 -1.97
C LYS A 98 -6.79 -11.13 -2.07
N ASP A 99 -6.25 -10.73 -3.22
CA ASP A 99 -4.81 -10.77 -3.50
C ASP A 99 -4.12 -9.41 -3.22
N LYS A 100 -4.76 -8.53 -2.46
CA LYS A 100 -4.22 -7.20 -2.14
C LYS A 100 -2.99 -7.34 -1.22
N LYS A 101 -1.84 -6.83 -1.66
CA LYS A 101 -0.56 -6.85 -0.89
C LYS A 101 -0.11 -5.47 -0.38
N ALA A 102 -0.99 -4.47 -0.40
CA ALA A 102 -0.59 -3.08 -0.14
C ALA A 102 -0.03 -2.88 1.29
N GLY A 103 1.03 -2.08 1.47
CA GLY A 103 1.59 -1.80 2.79
C GLY A 103 2.28 -2.98 3.49
N GLY A 104 2.49 -4.12 2.82
CA GLY A 104 3.02 -5.34 3.45
C GLY A 104 2.11 -5.90 4.54
N GLN A 105 0.82 -5.57 4.49
CA GLN A 105 -0.17 -6.07 5.44
C GLN A 105 -0.96 -7.22 4.80
N ASP A 106 -1.50 -8.09 5.65
CA ASP A 106 -2.40 -9.15 5.21
C ASP A 106 -3.85 -8.67 5.13
N TRP A 107 -4.29 -8.33 3.91
CA TRP A 107 -5.65 -7.85 3.67
C TRP A 107 -6.68 -8.97 3.58
N SER A 108 -6.28 -10.25 3.67
CA SER A 108 -7.15 -11.41 3.41
C SER A 108 -8.42 -11.39 4.26
N HIS A 109 -8.30 -11.05 5.55
CA HIS A 109 -9.41 -11.03 6.49
C HIS A 109 -10.45 -9.91 6.22
N ILE A 110 -10.08 -8.88 5.45
CA ILE A 110 -10.97 -7.78 5.04
C ILE A 110 -11.20 -7.75 3.53
N ALA A 111 -10.82 -8.81 2.80
CA ALA A 111 -11.09 -8.93 1.39
C ALA A 111 -12.60 -8.90 1.11
N GLY A 112 -12.98 -8.26 0.00
CA GLY A 112 -14.38 -7.99 -0.35
C GLY A 112 -14.91 -6.67 0.22
N ASN A 113 -14.30 -6.11 1.26
CA ASN A 113 -14.72 -4.82 1.79
C ASN A 113 -14.39 -3.66 0.85
N VAL A 114 -15.17 -2.59 0.98
CA VAL A 114 -14.85 -1.26 0.45
C VAL A 114 -14.43 -0.40 1.61
N LEU A 115 -13.23 0.19 1.55
CA LEU A 115 -12.74 1.10 2.58
C LEU A 115 -12.74 2.54 2.06
N CYS A 116 -13.17 3.48 2.89
CA CYS A 116 -12.88 4.89 2.66
C CYS A 116 -11.37 5.15 2.78
N ARG A 117 -10.89 6.27 2.25
CA ARG A 117 -9.46 6.61 2.29
C ARG A 117 -8.86 6.59 3.70
N ALA A 118 -9.60 7.02 4.71
CA ALA A 118 -9.11 7.04 6.08
C ALA A 118 -8.85 5.62 6.62
N CYS A 119 -9.84 4.73 6.52
CA CYS A 119 -9.71 3.32 6.92
C CYS A 119 -8.62 2.61 6.11
N TYR A 120 -8.58 2.82 4.79
CA TYR A 120 -7.53 2.26 3.94
C TYR A 120 -6.14 2.66 4.40
N CYS A 121 -5.91 3.96 4.65
CA CYS A 121 -4.60 4.46 5.08
C CYS A 121 -4.21 3.98 6.49
N GLN A 122 -5.18 3.84 7.40
CA GLN A 122 -4.95 3.30 8.74
C GLN A 122 -4.44 1.85 8.65
N TYR A 123 -5.19 1.00 7.95
CA TYR A 123 -4.81 -0.40 7.78
C TYR A 123 -3.47 -0.53 7.06
N ASN A 124 -3.27 0.18 5.96
CA ASN A 124 -2.03 0.14 5.18
C ASN A 124 -0.78 0.56 5.99
N ARG A 125 -0.93 1.31 7.09
CA ARG A 125 0.20 1.76 7.92
C ARG A 125 0.40 0.90 9.16
N GLY A 126 -0.69 0.44 9.78
CA GLY A 126 -0.65 -0.21 11.09
C GLY A 126 -1.16 -1.64 11.12
N GLY A 127 -1.65 -2.19 10.02
CA GLY A 127 -2.17 -3.56 9.95
C GLY A 127 -3.48 -3.80 10.71
N THR A 128 -4.12 -2.74 11.22
CA THR A 128 -5.38 -2.81 11.97
C THR A 128 -6.34 -1.69 11.59
N LEU A 129 -7.64 -2.00 11.59
CA LEU A 129 -8.74 -1.04 11.46
C LEU A 129 -9.39 -0.72 12.80
N GLU A 130 -9.01 -1.42 13.88
CA GLU A 130 -9.47 -1.11 15.23
C GLU A 130 -9.01 0.31 15.57
N ARG A 131 -9.98 1.17 15.86
CA ARG A 131 -9.70 2.44 16.50
C ARG A 131 -9.85 2.17 17.98
N VAL A 132 -8.81 2.47 18.75
CA VAL A 132 -8.90 2.51 20.21
C VAL A 132 -10.00 3.52 20.53
N LEU A 133 -11.21 3.03 20.80
CA LEU A 133 -12.24 3.83 21.42
C LEU A 133 -11.71 4.05 22.83
N GLU A 134 -11.23 5.26 23.12
CA GLU A 134 -10.98 5.63 24.50
C GLU A 134 -12.25 5.34 25.30
N ARG A 135 -12.03 4.58 26.39
CA ARG A 135 -13.03 4.08 27.33
C ARG A 135 -14.02 5.21 27.65
N GLN A 136 -15.32 4.94 27.51
CA GLN A 136 -16.32 5.76 28.19
C GLN A 136 -15.94 5.82 29.69
N PRO A 137 -15.87 7.01 30.32
CA PRO A 137 -15.84 7.07 31.77
C PRO A 137 -17.14 6.44 32.29
N PRO A 138 -17.08 5.68 33.40
CA PRO A 138 -18.26 5.01 33.94
C PRO A 138 -19.34 6.05 34.25
N SER A 139 -20.52 5.84 33.68
CA SER A 139 -21.74 6.56 34.05
C SER A 139 -22.02 6.27 35.52
N MET A 140 -21.69 7.21 36.41
CA MET A 140 -22.21 7.18 37.77
C MET A 140 -23.66 7.64 37.72
N SER A 141 -24.55 6.67 37.89
CA SER A 141 -25.96 6.86 38.18
C SER A 141 -26.12 7.73 39.42
N THR A 142 -26.82 8.84 39.28
CA THR A 142 -27.37 9.59 40.41
C THR A 142 -28.54 8.81 41.00
N SER A 143 -28.43 8.43 42.28
CA SER A 143 -29.55 8.13 43.16
C SER A 143 -29.69 9.26 44.16
#